data_AF-A2G434-F1
#
_entry.id   AF-A2G434-F1
#
_cell.length_a   1.000
_cell.length_b   1.000
_cell.length_c   1.000
_cell.angle_alpha   90.00
_cell.angle_beta   90.00
_cell.angle_gamma   90.00
#
_symmetry.space_group_name_H-M   'P 1'
#
loop_
_entity.id
_entity.type
_entity.pdbx_description
1 polymer ?
#
loop_
_entity_poly.entity_id
_entity_poly.type
_entity_poly.pdbx_seq_one_letter_code
_entity_poly.pdbx_strand_id
1 'polypeptide(L)'
;MEAEYKRLGNKCNVLVNRMQSLYEKCQQSCLKSSRSGYLAMQDYLLNSNKEKTQEDIDFLYNDVYYPIHLGNFFGFSQLVQSTGFLLGFIFERPDVLIKLIKHIQKKPQLMNRLTKFIIPSIFGYFCSDEHLEYAFKFYRLVIQECDSKLTSILLQNFFYSPVMYRFVEAFIKPFIDELGIYIFSNCLQDVKDCIEYFSEKLKSHIMVTSPLINHQAYIILKHLSSAKWKPKQVWEIFWANACLPIANMLLSTSVIASYKNIYSKILKKITDFRVEILRKILSNSGCYKAPKMDSPSGVTGMHIYVCLDEVIQIIDLLEQTSLRPDVFSCDEFTSFSEEVRQGHFWCIVYPRKVHSKPKPEYEYSLFDDSSLDFLYSYLEEKYKLKTIIDWQEILISNENLWFHYIIDLVLSKHPFENTHMFPESYAHFSKKVDTNYKKQILYLKLIDNYYELEHQQNEIMFWKLDKMCEKVIQDYSEKVQNFLDFSAKMKRPDDMLFFDALKSIKCLDCYNFFNRYFLLIRIFKQILKVGKGSSEYFVQFFIQCGTLTLLSSMTLLGSLLMKAPEFVETCEGEDVKAWDLAESAWFSIISLDPVLAAGVQEFYYLLISNFSKVTKRIKPIVIEYH
;
A
#
# COMPACT_ATOMS: atom_id res chain seq x y z
N MET A 1 -24.18 -25.29 33.22
CA MET A 1 -24.63 -24.13 32.42
C MET A 1 -24.18 -22.79 33.00
N GLU A 2 -24.65 -22.32 34.17
CA GLU A 2 -24.29 -20.98 34.68
C GLU A 2 -22.76 -20.79 34.90
N ALA A 3 -22.09 -21.77 35.50
CA ALA A 3 -20.63 -21.77 35.64
C ALA A 3 -19.87 -21.77 34.30
N GLU A 4 -20.45 -22.39 33.27
CA GLU A 4 -19.89 -22.48 31.93
C GLU A 4 -20.10 -21.17 31.15
N TYR A 5 -21.25 -20.52 31.33
CA TYR A 5 -21.54 -19.19 30.81
C TYR A 5 -20.61 -18.14 31.42
N LYS A 6 -20.37 -18.19 32.75
CA LYS A 6 -19.41 -17.32 33.44
C LYS A 6 -17.97 -17.58 32.96
N ARG A 7 -17.61 -18.83 32.70
CA ARG A 7 -16.29 -19.21 32.14
C ARG A 7 -16.11 -18.69 30.71
N LEU A 8 -17.13 -18.81 29.85
CA LEU A 8 -17.12 -18.27 28.49
C LEU A 8 -17.08 -16.74 28.49
N GLY A 9 -17.89 -16.08 29.31
CA GLY A 9 -17.86 -14.62 29.48
C GLY A 9 -16.49 -14.10 29.92
N ASN A 10 -15.84 -14.78 30.88
CA ASN A 10 -14.47 -14.42 31.28
C ASN A 10 -13.45 -14.60 30.14
N LYS A 11 -13.56 -15.67 29.34
CA LYS A 11 -12.70 -15.88 28.15
C LYS A 11 -12.93 -14.81 27.08
N CYS A 12 -14.19 -14.45 26.82
CA CYS A 12 -14.54 -13.37 25.91
C CYS A 12 -13.96 -12.03 26.39
N ASN A 13 -14.10 -11.69 27.67
CA ASN A 13 -13.53 -10.46 28.24
C ASN A 13 -11.99 -10.41 28.11
N VAL A 14 -11.30 -11.53 28.34
CA VAL A 14 -9.84 -11.61 28.14
C VAL A 14 -9.47 -11.40 26.68
N LEU A 15 -10.23 -11.99 25.74
CA LEU A 15 -10.01 -11.81 24.31
C LEU A 15 -10.24 -10.36 23.88
N VAL A 16 -11.35 -9.75 24.31
CA VAL A 16 -11.68 -8.34 24.05
C VAL A 16 -10.58 -7.41 24.58
N ASN A 17 -10.13 -7.60 25.82
CA ASN A 17 -9.04 -6.80 26.39
C ASN A 17 -7.73 -6.97 25.61
N ARG A 18 -7.43 -8.18 25.12
CA ARG A 18 -6.25 -8.44 24.30
C ARG A 18 -6.36 -7.78 22.92
N MET A 19 -7.53 -7.85 22.28
CA MET A 19 -7.79 -7.18 21.00
C MET A 19 -7.71 -5.67 21.14
N GLN A 20 -8.32 -5.09 22.18
CA GLN A 20 -8.23 -3.67 22.50
C GLN A 20 -6.77 -3.23 22.70
N SER A 21 -5.97 -3.99 23.45
CA SER A 21 -4.55 -3.69 23.63
C SER A 21 -3.73 -3.78 22.34
N LEU A 22 -4.04 -4.75 21.46
CA LEU A 22 -3.38 -4.87 20.15
C LEU A 22 -3.78 -3.71 19.23
N TYR A 23 -5.06 -3.32 19.26
CA TYR A 23 -5.58 -2.18 18.53
C TYR A 23 -4.91 -0.87 18.95
N GLU A 24 -4.83 -0.60 20.25
CA GLU A 24 -4.11 0.55 20.80
C GLU A 24 -2.63 0.58 20.38
N LYS A 25 -1.95 -0.58 20.40
CA LYS A 25 -0.58 -0.69 19.91
C LYS A 25 -0.47 -0.40 18.41
N CYS A 26 -1.44 -0.84 17.61
CA CYS A 26 -1.49 -0.58 16.17
C CYS A 26 -1.71 0.92 15.91
N GLN A 27 -2.68 1.55 16.56
CA GLN A 27 -2.92 3.00 16.50
C GLN A 27 -1.65 3.79 16.84
N GLN A 28 -1.02 3.47 17.97
CA GLN A 28 0.22 4.10 18.41
C GLN A 28 1.35 3.91 17.39
N SER A 29 1.47 2.71 16.82
CA SER A 29 2.46 2.44 15.77
C SER A 29 2.19 3.28 14.53
N CYS A 30 0.94 3.36 14.06
CA CYS A 30 0.57 4.16 12.89
C CYS A 30 0.85 5.65 13.09
N LEU A 31 0.54 6.20 14.26
CA LEU A 31 0.83 7.59 14.63
C LEU A 31 2.34 7.86 14.68
N LYS A 32 3.14 6.97 15.29
CA LYS A 32 4.60 7.07 15.29
C LYS A 32 5.16 7.02 13.87
N SER A 33 4.74 6.06 13.05
CA SER A 33 5.19 5.95 11.66
C SER A 33 4.81 7.16 10.82
N SER A 34 3.62 7.73 11.04
CA SER A 34 3.15 8.94 10.35
C SER A 34 3.97 10.15 10.74
N ARG A 35 4.29 10.31 12.04
CA ARG A 35 5.22 11.33 12.53
C ARG A 35 6.60 11.17 11.89
N SER A 36 7.20 9.98 11.96
CA SER A 36 8.54 9.76 11.40
C SER A 36 8.56 10.02 9.90
N GLY A 37 7.56 9.56 9.14
CA GLY A 37 7.44 9.82 7.71
C GLY A 37 7.27 11.31 7.39
N TYR A 38 6.43 12.02 8.14
CA TYR A 38 6.21 13.46 7.99
C TYR A 38 7.50 14.25 8.28
N LEU A 39 8.17 13.98 9.40
CA LEU A 39 9.39 14.69 9.80
C LEU A 39 10.57 14.37 8.89
N ALA A 40 10.74 13.11 8.46
CA ALA A 40 11.77 12.74 7.49
C ALA A 40 11.55 13.45 6.15
N MET A 41 10.30 13.60 5.72
CA MET A 41 9.98 14.35 4.51
C MET A 41 10.27 15.84 4.68
N GLN A 42 9.92 16.44 5.83
CA GLN A 42 10.26 17.84 6.11
C GLN A 42 11.78 18.08 6.11
N ASP A 43 12.56 17.19 6.74
CA ASP A 43 14.02 17.24 6.71
C ASP A 43 14.55 17.17 5.27
N TYR A 44 14.09 16.16 4.50
CA TYR A 44 14.49 16.02 3.10
C TYR A 44 14.24 17.31 2.32
N LEU A 45 13.07 17.92 2.48
CA LEU A 45 12.68 19.13 1.76
C LEU A 45 13.49 20.37 2.16
N LEU A 46 14.01 20.42 3.39
CA LEU A 46 14.82 21.54 3.85
C LEU A 46 16.30 21.37 3.52
N ASN A 47 16.76 20.13 3.49
CA ASN A 47 18.17 19.78 3.48
C ASN A 47 18.63 19.05 2.20
N SER A 48 17.75 18.80 1.21
CA SER A 48 18.10 18.02 0.00
C SER A 48 19.30 18.55 -0.81
N ASN A 49 19.68 19.82 -0.64
CA ASN A 49 20.78 20.46 -1.36
C ASN A 49 21.92 20.93 -0.44
N LYS A 50 21.90 20.55 0.83
CA LYS A 50 22.91 20.93 1.82
C LYS A 50 23.59 19.69 2.35
N GLU A 51 24.89 19.78 2.61
CA GLU A 51 25.56 18.80 3.45
C GLU A 51 24.89 18.82 4.83
N LYS A 52 24.45 17.66 5.30
CA LYS A 52 23.82 17.56 6.62
C LYS A 52 24.89 17.78 7.68
N THR A 53 24.60 18.68 8.61
CA THR A 53 25.44 18.88 9.79
C THR A 53 25.24 17.72 10.78
N GLN A 54 26.15 17.58 11.76
CA GLN A 54 25.94 16.60 12.83
C GLN A 54 24.64 16.87 13.61
N GLU A 55 24.29 18.15 13.80
CA GLU A 55 23.02 18.55 14.44
C GLU A 55 21.80 18.07 13.63
N ASP A 56 21.84 18.14 12.30
CA ASP A 56 20.77 17.60 11.44
C ASP A 56 20.64 16.08 11.59
N ILE A 57 21.78 15.38 11.71
CA ILE A 57 21.83 13.92 11.91
C ILE A 57 21.27 13.56 13.29
N ASP A 58 21.68 14.29 14.32
CA ASP A 58 21.23 14.08 15.69
C ASP A 58 19.73 14.37 15.84
N PHE A 59 19.22 15.42 15.18
CA PHE A 59 17.78 15.69 15.08
C PHE A 59 17.03 14.53 14.39
N LEU A 60 17.53 14.05 13.25
CA LEU A 60 16.92 12.90 12.57
C LEU A 60 16.90 11.66 13.47
N TYR A 61 18.03 11.37 14.11
CA TYR A 61 18.14 10.18 14.93
C TYR A 61 17.27 10.29 16.19
N ASN A 62 17.48 11.33 17.00
CA ASN A 62 16.85 11.48 18.30
C ASN A 62 15.41 11.97 18.21
N ASP A 63 15.08 12.88 17.29
CA ASP A 63 13.72 13.40 17.19
C ASP A 63 12.88 12.60 16.20
N VAL A 64 13.40 12.18 15.06
CA VAL A 64 12.56 11.52 14.02
C VAL A 64 12.42 10.02 14.24
N TYR A 65 13.52 9.30 14.43
CA TYR A 65 13.54 7.84 14.49
C TYR A 65 13.46 7.27 15.91
N TYR A 66 14.06 7.94 16.90
CA TYR A 66 14.15 7.47 18.29
C TYR A 66 13.73 8.55 19.30
N PRO A 67 12.49 9.10 19.18
CA PRO A 67 12.02 10.11 20.12
C PRO A 67 12.08 9.61 21.56
N ILE A 68 12.63 10.44 22.45
CA ILE A 68 12.66 10.17 23.89
C ILE A 68 11.21 10.05 24.37
N HIS A 69 10.83 8.87 24.85
CA HIS A 69 9.52 8.64 25.42
C HIS A 69 9.54 8.96 26.92
N LEU A 70 8.67 9.87 27.36
CA LEU A 70 8.51 10.13 28.79
C LEU A 70 7.90 8.91 29.47
N GLY A 71 8.63 8.36 30.45
CA GLY A 71 8.11 7.35 31.36
C GLY A 71 7.13 7.94 32.37
N ASN A 72 6.44 7.08 33.11
CA ASN A 72 5.55 7.53 34.18
C ASN A 72 6.38 8.16 35.33
N PHE A 73 6.04 9.40 35.71
CA PHE A 73 6.60 10.10 36.86
C PHE A 73 5.48 10.79 37.67
N PHE A 74 5.81 11.28 38.88
CA PHE A 74 4.84 11.98 39.72
C PHE A 74 4.34 13.27 39.03
N GLY A 75 3.02 13.39 38.83
CA GLY A 75 2.43 14.50 38.08
C GLY A 75 2.25 14.25 36.59
N PHE A 76 2.75 13.14 36.03
CA PHE A 76 2.61 12.82 34.61
C PHE A 76 1.15 12.72 34.16
N SER A 77 0.28 12.10 34.96
CA SER A 77 -1.16 12.03 34.64
C SER A 77 -1.82 13.41 34.57
N GLN A 78 -1.43 14.33 35.45
CA GLN A 78 -1.93 15.72 35.44
C GLN A 78 -1.42 16.46 34.20
N LEU A 79 -0.13 16.32 33.87
CA LEU A 79 0.46 16.86 32.64
C LEU A 79 -0.28 16.37 31.38
N VAL A 80 -0.57 15.07 31.29
CA VAL A 80 -1.29 14.46 30.16
C VAL A 80 -2.72 15.01 30.08
N GLN A 81 -3.42 15.14 31.20
CA GLN A 81 -4.77 15.68 31.26
C GLN A 81 -4.82 17.18 30.89
N SER A 82 -3.91 17.99 31.45
CA SER A 82 -3.79 19.42 31.14
C SER A 82 -3.47 19.61 29.65
N THR A 83 -2.54 18.83 29.10
CA THR A 83 -2.26 18.83 27.65
C THR A 83 -3.51 18.48 26.84
N GLY A 84 -4.23 17.41 27.22
CA GLY A 84 -5.47 17.01 26.54
C GLY A 84 -6.54 18.10 26.55
N PHE A 85 -6.69 18.80 27.68
CA PHE A 85 -7.59 19.95 27.81
C PHE A 85 -7.17 21.12 26.91
N LEU A 86 -5.88 21.47 26.91
CA LEU A 86 -5.32 22.54 26.08
C LEU A 86 -5.57 22.30 24.58
N LEU A 87 -5.28 21.09 24.11
CA LEU A 87 -5.49 20.72 22.71
C LEU A 87 -6.99 20.69 22.36
N GLY A 88 -7.84 20.23 23.28
CA GLY A 88 -9.30 20.32 23.14
C GLY A 88 -9.77 21.76 22.97
N PHE A 89 -9.25 22.70 23.76
CA PHE A 89 -9.52 24.13 23.60
C PHE A 89 -9.09 24.66 22.23
N ILE A 90 -7.91 24.27 21.73
CA ILE A 90 -7.43 24.68 20.40
C ILE A 90 -8.33 24.14 19.28
N PHE A 91 -8.80 22.89 19.39
CA PHE A 91 -9.73 22.30 18.42
C PHE A 91 -11.10 22.98 18.40
N GLU A 92 -11.57 23.44 19.55
CA GLU A 92 -12.83 24.19 19.68
C GLU A 92 -12.68 25.65 19.24
N ARG A 93 -11.47 26.21 19.36
CA ARG A 93 -11.13 27.60 19.05
C ARG A 93 -9.95 27.72 18.07
N PRO A 94 -10.09 27.21 16.83
CA PRO A 94 -9.00 27.30 15.85
C PRO A 94 -8.61 28.76 15.49
N ASP A 95 -9.48 29.74 15.75
CA ASP A 95 -9.18 31.17 15.63
C ASP A 95 -8.04 31.62 16.56
N VAL A 96 -7.90 30.98 17.73
CA VAL A 96 -6.82 31.27 18.68
C VAL A 96 -5.47 30.96 18.05
N LEU A 97 -5.33 29.79 17.44
CA LEU A 97 -4.08 29.38 16.78
C LEU A 97 -3.70 30.34 15.63
N ILE A 98 -4.69 30.84 14.87
CA ILE A 98 -4.45 31.86 13.83
C ILE A 98 -3.93 33.17 14.42
N LYS A 99 -4.50 33.63 15.53
CA LYS A 99 -4.04 34.84 16.23
C LYS A 99 -2.60 34.68 16.74
N LEU A 100 -2.26 33.51 17.28
CA LEU A 100 -0.88 33.19 17.67
C LEU A 100 0.08 33.26 16.48
N ILE A 101 -0.29 32.63 15.35
CA ILE A 101 0.51 32.65 14.13
C ILE A 101 0.75 34.09 13.64
N LYS A 102 -0.29 34.93 13.62
CA LYS A 102 -0.18 36.34 13.23
C LYS A 102 0.73 37.13 14.18
N HIS A 103 0.65 36.86 15.48
CA HIS A 103 1.52 37.49 16.49
C HIS A 103 3.00 37.16 16.25
N ILE A 104 3.32 35.91 15.89
CA ILE A 104 4.71 35.46 15.69
C ILE A 104 5.21 35.53 14.24
N GLN A 105 4.40 36.00 13.29
CA GLN A 105 4.71 35.99 11.86
C GLN A 105 6.06 36.67 11.52
N LYS A 106 6.47 37.65 12.35
CA LYS A 106 7.74 38.40 12.20
C LYS A 106 8.94 37.72 12.87
N LYS A 107 8.77 36.55 13.50
CA LYS A 107 9.81 35.76 14.18
C LYS A 107 10.07 34.47 13.38
N PRO A 108 10.97 34.46 12.37
CA PRO A 108 11.06 33.37 11.39
C PRO A 108 11.37 31.99 11.99
N GLN A 109 12.24 31.92 13.00
CA GLN A 109 12.59 30.67 13.67
C GLN A 109 11.37 30.05 14.37
N LEU A 110 10.65 30.85 15.17
CA LEU A 110 9.47 30.40 15.88
C LEU A 110 8.32 30.08 14.92
N MET A 111 8.16 30.86 13.84
CA MET A 111 7.19 30.60 12.80
C MET A 111 7.48 29.27 12.08
N ASN A 112 8.74 29.00 11.74
CA ASN A 112 9.15 27.71 11.17
C ASN A 112 8.86 26.56 12.14
N ARG A 113 9.19 26.73 13.42
CA ARG A 113 8.96 25.71 14.44
C ARG A 113 7.47 25.41 14.63
N LEU A 114 6.66 26.46 14.76
CA LEU A 114 5.21 26.35 14.90
C LEU A 114 4.58 25.65 13.69
N THR A 115 4.92 26.10 12.49
CA THR A 115 4.27 25.59 11.28
C THR A 115 4.70 24.17 10.91
N LYS A 116 5.97 23.81 11.11
CA LYS A 116 6.51 22.52 10.66
C LYS A 116 6.43 21.42 11.69
N PHE A 117 6.42 21.73 12.98
CA PHE A 117 6.47 20.71 14.04
C PHE A 117 5.22 20.76 14.91
N ILE A 118 4.96 21.92 15.54
CA ILE A 118 3.90 22.06 16.53
C ILE A 118 2.50 21.87 15.92
N ILE A 119 2.16 22.56 14.83
CA ILE A 119 0.83 22.46 14.20
C ILE A 119 0.55 21.01 13.73
N PRO A 120 1.44 20.35 12.97
CA PRO A 120 1.27 18.94 12.63
C PRO A 120 1.12 18.04 13.85
N SER A 121 1.94 18.24 14.89
CA SER A 121 1.89 17.49 16.17
C SER A 121 0.51 17.60 16.84
N ILE A 122 -0.03 18.83 16.96
CA ILE A 122 -1.40 19.10 17.46
C ILE A 122 -2.46 18.33 16.66
N PHE A 123 -2.27 18.19 15.35
CA PHE A 123 -3.20 17.48 14.47
C PHE A 123 -2.75 16.05 14.14
N GLY A 124 -2.02 15.37 15.05
CA GLY A 124 -1.66 13.95 14.93
C GLY A 124 -0.89 13.61 13.65
N TYR A 125 -0.12 14.55 13.12
CA TYR A 125 0.58 14.46 11.83
C TYR A 125 -0.34 14.03 10.67
N PHE A 126 -1.63 14.36 10.77
CA PHE A 126 -2.64 14.15 9.73
C PHE A 126 -2.82 12.66 9.34
N CYS A 127 -2.63 11.73 10.28
CA CYS A 127 -2.57 10.30 9.98
C CYS A 127 -3.94 9.60 9.88
N SER A 128 -4.98 10.15 10.50
CA SER A 128 -6.34 9.60 10.51
C SER A 128 -7.36 10.57 9.95
N ASP A 129 -8.57 10.06 9.66
CA ASP A 129 -9.69 10.89 9.22
C ASP A 129 -10.11 11.88 10.32
N GLU A 130 -10.10 11.44 11.59
CA GLU A 130 -10.44 12.28 12.74
C GLU A 130 -9.45 13.45 12.88
N HIS A 131 -8.14 13.18 12.78
CA HIS A 131 -7.10 14.21 12.80
C HIS A 131 -7.26 15.21 11.65
N LEU A 132 -7.56 14.72 10.45
CA LEU A 132 -7.79 15.53 9.26
C LEU A 132 -9.03 16.41 9.38
N GLU A 133 -10.11 15.93 10.00
CA GLU A 133 -11.34 16.70 10.23
C GLU A 133 -11.09 17.93 11.13
N TYR A 134 -10.29 17.78 12.18
CA TYR A 134 -9.90 18.93 13.02
C TYR A 134 -8.93 19.87 12.32
N ALA A 135 -7.93 19.33 11.63
CA ALA A 135 -6.99 20.12 10.83
C ALA A 135 -7.74 20.95 9.76
N PHE A 136 -8.69 20.32 9.08
CA PHE A 136 -9.51 20.94 8.05
C PHE A 136 -10.24 22.19 8.54
N LYS A 137 -10.85 22.14 9.74
CA LYS A 137 -11.54 23.29 10.34
C LYS A 137 -10.59 24.47 10.54
N PHE A 138 -9.38 24.19 11.04
CA PHE A 138 -8.34 25.20 11.18
C PHE A 138 -7.91 25.78 9.84
N TYR A 139 -7.59 24.94 8.85
CA TYR A 139 -7.12 25.40 7.54
C TYR A 139 -8.18 26.15 6.73
N ARG A 140 -9.47 25.88 6.96
CA ARG A 140 -10.56 26.71 6.40
C ARG A 140 -10.52 28.14 6.93
N LEU A 141 -10.33 28.31 8.24
CA LEU A 141 -10.19 29.65 8.83
C LEU A 141 -8.91 30.34 8.36
N VAL A 142 -7.80 29.59 8.18
CA VAL A 142 -6.57 30.15 7.59
C VAL A 142 -6.84 30.78 6.23
N ILE A 143 -7.56 30.09 5.33
CA ILE A 143 -7.92 30.62 4.00
C ILE A 143 -8.77 31.90 4.09
N GLN A 144 -9.62 32.00 5.12
CA GLN A 144 -10.53 33.12 5.30
C GLN A 144 -9.86 34.34 5.94
N GLU A 145 -8.92 34.12 6.87
CA GLU A 145 -8.39 35.16 7.73
C GLU A 145 -6.95 35.60 7.42
N CYS A 146 -6.19 34.81 6.66
CA CYS A 146 -4.79 35.09 6.36
C CYS A 146 -4.60 35.61 4.93
N ASP A 147 -3.54 36.39 4.72
CA ASP A 147 -3.13 36.77 3.36
C ASP A 147 -2.64 35.55 2.57
N SER A 148 -2.49 35.72 1.25
CA SER A 148 -2.14 34.59 0.37
C SER A 148 -0.77 33.99 0.65
N LYS A 149 0.20 34.79 1.11
CA LYS A 149 1.56 34.34 1.39
C LYS A 149 1.56 33.48 2.66
N LEU A 150 0.93 33.97 3.73
CA LEU A 150 0.81 33.23 4.98
C LEU A 150 -0.01 31.94 4.80
N THR A 151 -1.12 32.03 4.07
CA THR A 151 -1.96 30.86 3.73
C THR A 151 -1.16 29.80 2.99
N SER A 152 -0.33 30.19 2.02
CA SER A 152 0.51 29.25 1.27
C SER A 152 1.52 28.51 2.16
N ILE A 153 2.15 29.21 3.12
CA ILE A 153 3.10 28.60 4.06
C ILE A 153 2.40 27.59 4.96
N LEU A 154 1.22 27.94 5.47
CA LEU A 154 0.46 27.07 6.39
C LEU A 154 -0.09 25.83 5.70
N LEU A 155 -0.68 25.98 4.50
CA LEU A 155 -1.26 24.88 3.75
C LEU A 155 -0.22 23.90 3.22
N GLN A 156 1.01 24.35 2.94
CA GLN A 156 2.09 23.48 2.48
C GLN A 156 2.26 22.27 3.41
N ASN A 157 2.31 22.49 4.72
CA ASN A 157 2.51 21.43 5.71
C ASN A 157 1.32 20.46 5.78
N PHE A 158 0.09 20.94 5.57
CA PHE A 158 -1.08 20.07 5.45
C PHE A 158 -0.99 19.15 4.23
N PHE A 159 -0.54 19.68 3.09
CA PHE A 159 -0.39 18.88 1.87
C PHE A 159 0.85 17.98 1.87
N TYR A 160 1.77 18.18 2.81
CA TYR A 160 2.85 17.25 3.15
C TYR A 160 2.41 16.16 4.14
N SER A 161 1.12 15.96 4.31
CA SER A 161 0.60 14.84 5.09
C SER A 161 0.91 13.47 4.43
N PRO A 162 1.05 12.39 5.22
CA PRO A 162 1.19 11.04 4.71
C PRO A 162 0.05 10.62 3.75
N VAL A 163 -1.15 11.20 3.91
CA VAL A 163 -2.29 10.92 3.04
C VAL A 163 -2.11 11.48 1.64
N MET A 164 -1.44 12.63 1.50
CA MET A 164 -1.12 13.21 0.20
C MET A 164 0.04 12.51 -0.50
N TYR A 165 0.98 11.94 0.27
CA TYR A 165 2.06 11.11 -0.29
C TYR A 165 1.50 9.96 -1.13
N ARG A 166 0.41 9.30 -0.70
CA ARG A 166 -0.23 8.21 -1.46
C ARG A 166 -0.72 8.63 -2.84
N PHE A 167 -1.32 9.82 -2.94
CA PHE A 167 -1.73 10.37 -4.22
C PHE A 167 -0.52 10.63 -5.13
N VAL A 168 0.56 11.22 -4.60
CA VAL A 168 1.77 11.50 -5.38
C VAL A 168 2.48 10.23 -5.83
N GLU A 169 2.65 9.26 -4.93
CA GLU A 169 3.20 7.95 -5.22
C GLU A 169 2.44 7.24 -6.34
N ALA A 170 1.11 7.31 -6.31
CA ALA A 170 0.26 6.63 -7.29
C ALA A 170 0.45 7.11 -8.73
N PHE A 171 0.75 8.40 -8.96
CA PHE A 171 1.02 8.89 -10.32
C PHE A 171 2.49 8.91 -10.69
N ILE A 172 3.41 9.04 -9.71
CA ILE A 172 4.84 9.06 -9.97
C ILE A 172 5.41 7.66 -10.21
N LYS A 173 4.93 6.63 -9.50
CA LYS A 173 5.49 5.27 -9.63
C LYS A 173 5.28 4.67 -11.03
N PRO A 174 4.08 4.69 -11.63
CA PRO A 174 3.89 4.24 -13.02
C PRO A 174 4.73 5.08 -14.00
N PHE A 175 4.84 6.38 -13.76
CA PHE A 175 5.67 7.27 -14.56
C PHE A 175 7.16 6.90 -14.51
N ILE A 176 7.71 6.61 -13.32
CA ILE A 176 9.09 6.13 -13.13
C ILE A 176 9.31 4.86 -13.92
N ASP A 177 8.39 3.90 -13.81
CA ASP A 177 8.51 2.60 -14.47
C ASP A 177 8.50 2.77 -16.00
N GLU A 178 7.53 3.52 -16.55
CA GLU A 178 7.41 3.75 -17.99
C GLU A 178 8.61 4.53 -18.56
N LEU A 179 9.04 5.60 -17.87
CA LEU A 179 10.18 6.40 -18.30
C LEU A 179 11.49 5.62 -18.18
N GLY A 180 11.65 4.84 -17.11
CA GLY A 180 12.80 3.97 -16.92
C GLY A 180 12.94 2.95 -18.04
N ILE A 181 11.87 2.23 -18.36
CA ILE A 181 11.85 1.27 -19.47
C ILE A 181 12.25 1.95 -20.79
N TYR A 182 11.67 3.11 -21.09
CA TYR A 182 11.99 3.84 -22.32
C TYR A 182 13.46 4.27 -22.40
N ILE A 183 14.01 4.79 -21.31
CA ILE A 183 15.41 5.23 -21.23
C ILE A 183 16.36 4.03 -21.37
N PHE A 184 16.12 2.95 -20.64
CA PHE A 184 17.00 1.77 -20.63
C PHE A 184 16.92 0.94 -21.91
N SER A 185 15.83 1.07 -22.68
CA SER A 185 15.69 0.43 -24.00
C SER A 185 16.42 1.19 -25.13
N ASN A 186 17.32 2.14 -24.81
CA ASN A 186 18.06 2.97 -25.77
C ASN A 186 17.19 3.70 -26.81
N CYS A 187 15.92 3.96 -26.50
CA CYS A 187 14.96 4.59 -27.40
C CYS A 187 15.04 6.13 -27.42
N LEU A 188 16.08 6.74 -26.82
CA LEU A 188 16.26 8.19 -26.77
C LEU A 188 16.73 8.76 -28.12
N GLN A 189 15.89 8.69 -29.15
CA GLN A 189 16.18 9.27 -30.46
C GLN A 189 15.94 10.80 -30.50
N ASP A 190 14.90 11.30 -29.81
CA ASP A 190 14.65 12.74 -29.62
C ASP A 190 14.21 13.05 -28.17
N VAL A 191 14.98 13.89 -27.47
CA VAL A 191 14.69 14.34 -26.11
C VAL A 191 13.42 15.20 -26.06
N LYS A 192 13.12 15.96 -27.11
CA LYS A 192 11.93 16.82 -27.18
C LYS A 192 10.66 15.97 -27.25
N ASP A 193 10.64 14.98 -28.14
CA ASP A 193 9.50 14.06 -28.28
C ASP A 193 9.30 13.23 -27.01
N CYS A 194 10.39 12.80 -26.37
CA CYS A 194 10.36 12.18 -25.05
C CYS A 194 9.68 13.09 -24.01
N ILE A 195 10.09 14.36 -23.91
CA ILE A 195 9.47 15.32 -22.98
C ILE A 195 7.98 15.50 -23.28
N GLU A 196 7.60 15.63 -24.55
CA GLU A 196 6.20 15.77 -24.98
C GLU A 196 5.37 14.57 -24.54
N TYR A 197 5.77 13.38 -24.98
CA TYR A 197 5.07 12.13 -24.73
C TYR A 197 4.92 11.85 -23.23
N PHE A 198 6.01 11.98 -22.47
CA PHE A 198 5.99 11.68 -21.04
C PHE A 198 5.31 12.76 -20.21
N SER A 199 5.23 14.01 -20.68
CA SER A 199 4.42 15.04 -20.03
C SER A 199 2.92 14.76 -20.16
N GLU A 200 2.47 14.28 -21.32
CA GLU A 200 1.08 13.84 -21.54
C GLU A 200 0.73 12.57 -20.74
N LYS A 201 1.68 11.62 -20.64
CA LYS A 201 1.52 10.44 -19.78
C LYS A 201 1.41 10.81 -18.31
N LEU A 202 2.31 11.65 -17.80
CA LEU A 202 2.25 12.10 -16.42
C LEU A 202 0.97 12.89 -16.12
N LYS A 203 0.52 13.75 -17.05
CA LYS A 203 -0.80 14.41 -16.95
C LYS A 203 -1.93 13.40 -16.80
N SER A 204 -1.93 12.36 -17.64
CA SER A 204 -2.93 11.29 -17.62
C SER A 204 -2.91 10.54 -16.28
N HIS A 205 -1.73 10.19 -15.77
CA HIS A 205 -1.55 9.54 -14.47
C HIS A 205 -2.09 10.41 -13.33
N ILE A 206 -1.81 11.72 -13.32
CA ILE A 206 -2.37 12.67 -12.34
C ILE A 206 -3.90 12.70 -12.40
N MET A 207 -4.48 12.72 -13.61
CA MET A 207 -5.93 12.76 -13.77
C MET A 207 -6.62 11.48 -13.30
N VAL A 208 -6.07 10.32 -13.63
CA VAL A 208 -6.60 9.00 -13.24
C VAL A 208 -6.52 8.81 -11.73
N THR A 209 -5.44 9.27 -11.10
CA THR A 209 -5.20 9.13 -9.65
C THR A 209 -5.86 10.22 -8.82
N SER A 210 -6.40 11.29 -9.42
CA SER A 210 -7.06 12.38 -8.68
C SER A 210 -8.17 11.97 -7.69
N PRO A 211 -8.91 10.84 -7.85
CA PRO A 211 -9.81 10.36 -6.80
C PRO A 211 -9.10 9.98 -5.48
N LEU A 212 -7.80 9.68 -5.53
CA LEU A 212 -6.96 9.39 -4.36
C LEU A 212 -6.57 10.63 -3.56
N ILE A 213 -6.88 11.85 -4.04
CA ILE A 213 -6.73 13.05 -3.23
C ILE A 213 -7.68 12.92 -2.05
N ASN A 214 -7.12 13.02 -0.84
CA ASN A 214 -7.87 12.94 0.39
C ASN A 214 -9.03 13.95 0.40
N HIS A 215 -10.18 13.54 0.93
CA HIS A 215 -11.41 14.33 0.94
C HIS A 215 -11.20 15.74 1.52
N GLN A 216 -10.54 15.87 2.67
CA GLN A 216 -10.31 17.16 3.32
C GLN A 216 -9.36 18.05 2.48
N ALA A 217 -8.34 17.47 1.86
CA ALA A 217 -7.47 18.16 0.91
C ALA A 217 -8.21 18.66 -0.34
N TYR A 218 -9.11 17.84 -0.89
CA TYR A 218 -10.00 18.23 -1.99
C TYR A 218 -10.89 19.42 -1.60
N ILE A 219 -11.53 19.40 -0.42
CA ILE A 219 -12.38 20.51 0.02
C ILE A 219 -11.56 21.79 0.21
N ILE A 220 -10.33 21.70 0.73
CA ILE A 220 -9.43 22.86 0.86
C ILE A 220 -9.14 23.49 -0.52
N LEU A 221 -8.84 22.67 -1.54
CA LEU A 221 -8.63 23.17 -2.91
C LEU A 221 -9.89 23.82 -3.49
N LYS A 222 -11.06 23.23 -3.23
CA LYS A 222 -12.35 23.81 -3.61
C LYS A 222 -12.62 25.12 -2.87
N HIS A 223 -12.25 25.21 -1.59
CA HIS A 223 -12.43 26.40 -0.79
C HIS A 223 -11.55 27.56 -1.28
N LEU A 224 -10.26 27.29 -1.56
CA LEU A 224 -9.36 28.24 -2.22
C LEU A 224 -9.97 28.78 -3.52
N SER A 225 -10.48 27.88 -4.36
CA SER A 225 -11.11 28.24 -5.64
C SER A 225 -12.36 29.11 -5.43
N SER A 226 -13.19 28.79 -4.43
CA SER A 226 -14.39 29.56 -4.08
C SER A 226 -14.08 30.92 -3.46
N ALA A 227 -12.95 31.05 -2.77
CA ALA A 227 -12.46 32.29 -2.17
C ALA A 227 -11.82 33.25 -3.20
N LYS A 228 -12.13 33.06 -4.50
CA LYS A 228 -11.67 33.88 -5.64
C LYS A 228 -10.14 33.91 -5.84
N TRP A 229 -9.43 32.88 -5.36
CA TRP A 229 -8.02 32.74 -5.68
C TRP A 229 -7.84 32.45 -7.17
N LYS A 230 -6.81 33.04 -7.79
CA LYS A 230 -6.52 32.79 -9.21
C LYS A 230 -6.09 31.33 -9.39
N PRO A 231 -6.47 30.64 -10.48
CA PRO A 231 -6.07 29.26 -10.73
C PRO A 231 -4.55 29.04 -10.65
N LYS A 232 -3.75 30.04 -11.05
CA LYS A 232 -2.29 29.99 -10.91
C LYS A 232 -1.83 29.90 -9.45
N GLN A 233 -2.49 30.59 -8.52
CA GLN A 233 -2.13 30.56 -7.10
C GLN A 233 -2.55 29.24 -6.45
N VAL A 234 -3.74 28.74 -6.81
CA VAL A 234 -4.20 27.41 -6.36
C VAL A 234 -3.25 26.31 -6.87
N TRP A 235 -2.83 26.41 -8.14
CA TRP A 235 -1.82 25.52 -8.72
C TRP A 235 -0.48 25.62 -8.01
N GLU A 236 -0.01 26.82 -7.67
CA GLU A 236 1.26 26.98 -6.95
C GLU A 236 1.23 26.28 -5.59
N ILE A 237 0.13 26.42 -4.84
CA ILE A 237 -0.04 25.73 -3.55
C ILE A 237 -0.10 24.22 -3.75
N PHE A 238 -0.91 23.75 -4.69
CA PHE A 238 -1.16 22.32 -4.89
C PHE A 238 0.02 21.57 -5.54
N TRP A 239 0.57 22.13 -6.61
CA TRP A 239 1.61 21.48 -7.38
C TRP A 239 2.99 21.88 -6.87
N ALA A 240 3.35 23.16 -6.98
CA ALA A 240 4.72 23.61 -6.72
C ALA A 240 5.12 23.42 -5.24
N ASN A 241 4.21 23.73 -4.32
CA ASN A 241 4.50 23.70 -2.88
C ASN A 241 4.17 22.36 -2.22
N ALA A 242 3.49 21.44 -2.89
CA ALA A 242 2.97 20.22 -2.28
C ALA A 242 3.33 18.95 -3.06
N CYS A 243 2.81 18.78 -4.28
CA CYS A 243 3.04 17.55 -5.05
C CYS A 243 4.46 17.45 -5.62
N LEU A 244 4.97 18.53 -6.20
CA LEU A 244 6.26 18.56 -6.90
C LEU A 244 7.45 18.22 -5.98
N PRO A 245 7.51 18.71 -4.72
CA PRO A 245 8.61 18.38 -3.83
C PRO A 245 8.63 16.88 -3.46
N ILE A 246 7.47 16.28 -3.21
CA ILE A 246 7.32 14.83 -2.97
C ILE A 246 7.68 14.04 -4.24
N ALA A 247 7.23 14.49 -5.41
CA ALA A 247 7.55 13.85 -6.68
C ALA A 247 9.07 13.85 -6.96
N ASN A 248 9.75 14.98 -6.71
CA ASN A 248 11.20 15.08 -6.86
C ASN A 248 11.94 14.15 -5.91
N MET A 249 11.47 13.99 -4.67
CA MET A 249 12.02 13.04 -3.71
C MET A 249 11.97 11.61 -4.26
N LEU A 250 10.79 11.17 -4.72
CA LEU A 250 10.58 9.84 -5.31
C LEU A 250 11.43 9.63 -6.56
N LEU A 251 11.52 10.62 -7.44
CA LEU A 251 12.33 10.54 -8.66
C LEU A 251 13.82 10.47 -8.35
N SER A 252 14.30 11.23 -7.35
CA SER A 252 15.71 11.26 -6.95
C SER A 252 16.20 9.95 -6.31
N THR A 253 15.28 9.13 -5.81
CA THR A 253 15.56 7.84 -5.18
C THR A 253 15.26 6.65 -6.10
N SER A 254 14.83 6.92 -7.33
CA SER A 254 14.43 5.91 -8.31
C SER A 254 15.57 5.50 -9.26
N VAL A 255 15.31 4.47 -10.06
CA VAL A 255 16.23 4.00 -11.12
C VAL A 255 16.52 5.08 -12.18
N ILE A 256 15.67 6.10 -12.32
CA ILE A 256 15.86 7.21 -13.27
C ILE A 256 16.51 8.46 -12.65
N ALA A 257 17.05 8.37 -11.44
CA ALA A 257 17.64 9.51 -10.72
C ALA A 257 18.74 10.23 -11.51
N SER A 258 19.57 9.50 -12.27
CA SER A 258 20.62 10.05 -13.13
C SER A 258 20.09 10.91 -14.29
N TYR A 259 18.80 10.81 -14.62
CA TYR A 259 18.13 11.53 -15.71
C TYR A 259 17.37 12.76 -15.23
N LYS A 260 17.84 13.40 -14.15
CA LYS A 260 17.26 14.62 -13.55
C LYS A 260 16.92 15.72 -14.55
N ASN A 261 17.79 15.94 -15.53
CA ASN A 261 17.56 16.96 -16.56
C ASN A 261 16.33 16.67 -17.43
N ILE A 262 16.00 15.40 -17.68
CA ILE A 262 14.85 14.99 -18.49
C ILE A 262 13.57 15.11 -17.67
N TYR A 263 13.49 14.43 -16.52
CA TYR A 263 12.27 14.44 -15.73
C TYR A 263 11.95 15.83 -15.16
N SER A 264 12.94 16.67 -14.88
CA SER A 264 12.70 18.06 -14.45
C SER A 264 12.03 18.89 -15.55
N LYS A 265 12.37 18.67 -16.83
CA LYS A 265 11.71 19.32 -17.96
C LYS A 265 10.28 18.83 -18.13
N ILE A 266 10.05 17.53 -17.96
CA ILE A 266 8.72 16.92 -17.98
C ILE A 266 7.85 17.52 -16.87
N LEU A 267 8.32 17.53 -15.61
CA LEU A 267 7.61 18.10 -14.47
C LEU A 267 7.32 19.59 -14.64
N LYS A 268 8.24 20.36 -15.23
CA LYS A 268 8.02 21.77 -15.54
C LYS A 268 6.89 21.94 -16.55
N LYS A 269 6.86 21.11 -17.60
CA LYS A 269 5.82 21.11 -18.64
C LYS A 269 4.43 20.78 -18.11
N ILE A 270 4.30 20.06 -16.99
CA ILE A 270 3.00 19.85 -16.32
C ILE A 270 2.30 21.16 -15.96
N THR A 271 3.05 22.24 -15.75
CA THR A 271 2.50 23.58 -15.48
C THR A 271 1.65 24.14 -16.63
N ASP A 272 1.86 23.66 -17.86
CA ASP A 272 1.08 24.04 -19.03
C ASP A 272 -0.34 23.44 -18.97
N PHE A 273 -0.49 22.28 -18.31
CA PHE A 273 -1.77 21.58 -18.13
C PHE A 273 -2.52 21.98 -16.85
N ARG A 274 -2.04 22.98 -16.11
CA ARG A 274 -2.56 23.35 -14.77
C ARG A 274 -4.08 23.54 -14.70
N VAL A 275 -4.67 24.20 -15.70
CA VAL A 275 -6.11 24.50 -15.71
C VAL A 275 -6.92 23.22 -15.93
N GLU A 276 -6.43 22.34 -16.80
CA GLU A 276 -7.06 21.07 -17.13
C GLU A 276 -7.03 20.12 -15.92
N ILE A 277 -5.86 19.97 -15.30
CA ILE A 277 -5.65 19.15 -14.11
C ILE A 277 -6.50 19.67 -12.94
N LEU A 278 -6.45 20.97 -12.63
CA LEU A 278 -7.26 21.54 -11.55
C LEU A 278 -8.75 21.34 -11.80
N ARG A 279 -9.23 21.54 -13.03
CA ARG A 279 -10.64 21.31 -13.36
C ARG A 279 -11.03 19.85 -13.08
N LYS A 280 -10.20 18.90 -13.52
CA LYS A 280 -10.45 17.46 -13.29
C LYS A 280 -10.47 17.13 -11.80
N ILE A 281 -9.47 17.59 -11.04
CA ILE A 281 -9.41 17.41 -9.58
C ILE A 281 -10.65 18.00 -8.91
N LEU A 282 -11.02 19.24 -9.23
CA LEU A 282 -12.15 19.93 -8.61
C LEU A 282 -13.51 19.31 -8.98
N SER A 283 -13.59 18.64 -10.13
CA SER A 283 -14.79 17.90 -10.57
C SER A 283 -14.95 16.52 -9.93
N ASN A 284 -13.86 15.90 -9.50
CA ASN A 284 -13.90 14.60 -8.83
C ASN A 284 -14.16 14.80 -7.33
N SER A 285 -15.00 13.98 -6.70
CA SER A 285 -15.49 14.24 -5.33
C SER A 285 -14.51 13.92 -4.20
N GLY A 286 -13.22 13.69 -4.47
CA GLY A 286 -12.21 13.26 -3.48
C GLY A 286 -12.69 12.06 -2.67
N CYS A 287 -12.58 10.85 -3.23
CA CYS A 287 -13.19 9.65 -2.63
C CYS A 287 -12.31 8.96 -1.59
N TYR A 288 -11.04 9.36 -1.49
CA TYR A 288 -10.13 8.79 -0.50
C TYR A 288 -10.37 9.41 0.88
N LYS A 289 -10.81 8.58 1.83
CA LYS A 289 -10.82 8.89 3.27
C LYS A 289 -9.62 8.21 3.92
N ALA A 290 -8.97 8.91 4.84
CA ALA A 290 -7.94 8.29 5.67
C ALA A 290 -8.58 7.20 6.56
N PRO A 291 -7.81 6.21 7.05
CA PRO A 291 -8.35 5.26 8.00
C PRO A 291 -8.80 6.01 9.26
N LYS A 292 -9.97 5.61 9.78
CA LYS A 292 -10.45 6.10 11.07
C LYS A 292 -9.67 5.40 12.18
N MET A 293 -9.09 6.17 13.10
CA MET A 293 -8.30 5.60 14.19
C MET A 293 -9.11 5.46 15.47
N ASP A 294 -9.99 6.37 15.84
CA ASP A 294 -10.55 6.37 17.20
C ASP A 294 -12.06 6.05 17.25
N SER A 295 -12.77 6.29 16.15
CA SER A 295 -14.23 6.11 16.05
C SER A 295 -14.80 4.68 16.09
N PRO A 296 -14.09 3.58 15.75
CA PRO A 296 -14.68 2.23 15.78
C PRO A 296 -15.16 1.81 17.17
N SER A 297 -14.50 2.29 18.22
CA SER A 297 -14.77 1.93 19.62
C SER A 297 -15.95 2.69 20.25
N GLY A 298 -16.55 3.66 19.56
CA GLY A 298 -17.54 4.59 20.14
C GLY A 298 -16.95 5.56 21.18
N VAL A 299 -15.65 5.46 21.48
CA VAL A 299 -14.92 6.37 22.36
C VAL A 299 -14.69 7.69 21.62
N THR A 300 -15.04 8.80 22.27
CA THR A 300 -14.95 10.15 21.67
C THR A 300 -13.58 10.80 21.82
N GLY A 301 -12.56 10.04 22.21
CA GLY A 301 -11.22 10.52 22.49
C GLY A 301 -10.31 10.31 21.29
N MET A 302 -9.50 11.31 20.97
CA MET A 302 -8.52 11.26 19.88
C MET A 302 -7.11 11.15 20.45
N HIS A 303 -6.35 10.15 20.01
CA HIS A 303 -4.96 9.97 20.47
C HIS A 303 -4.02 10.94 19.74
N ILE A 304 -3.18 11.63 20.50
CA ILE A 304 -2.18 12.56 19.98
C ILE A 304 -0.84 12.31 20.65
N TYR A 305 0.21 12.28 19.84
CA TYR A 305 1.59 12.09 20.27
C TYR A 305 2.35 13.40 20.11
N VAL A 306 2.69 14.03 21.24
CA VAL A 306 3.26 15.39 21.28
C VAL A 306 4.56 15.44 22.07
N CYS A 307 5.40 16.42 21.75
CA CYS A 307 6.59 16.77 22.54
C CYS A 307 6.23 17.78 23.63
N LEU A 308 6.78 17.62 24.83
CA LEU A 308 6.52 18.52 25.95
C LEU A 308 6.96 19.97 25.65
N ASP A 309 8.11 20.17 25.02
CA ASP A 309 8.61 21.49 24.65
C ASP A 309 7.69 22.19 23.64
N GLU A 310 7.06 21.45 22.74
CA GLU A 310 6.06 21.99 21.81
C GLU A 310 4.82 22.48 22.55
N VAL A 311 4.36 21.71 23.55
CA VAL A 311 3.22 22.10 24.40
C VAL A 311 3.55 23.35 25.21
N ILE A 312 4.72 23.41 25.85
CA ILE A 312 5.16 24.58 26.63
C ILE A 312 5.23 25.83 25.75
N GLN A 313 5.76 25.71 24.54
CA GLN A 313 5.79 26.86 23.61
C GLN A 313 4.41 27.37 23.23
N ILE A 314 3.41 26.50 23.07
CA ILE A 314 2.02 26.94 22.84
C ILE A 314 1.51 27.71 24.06
N ILE A 315 1.77 27.21 25.27
CA ILE A 315 1.35 27.84 26.53
C ILE A 315 1.98 29.24 26.65
N ASP A 316 3.29 29.35 26.44
CA ASP A 316 4.02 30.62 26.48
C ASP A 316 3.42 31.63 25.48
N LEU A 317 3.05 31.17 24.29
CA LEU A 317 2.42 32.02 23.26
C LEU A 317 1.00 32.44 23.64
N LEU A 318 0.21 31.55 24.22
CA LEU A 318 -1.12 31.88 24.73
C LEU A 318 -1.06 32.90 25.86
N GLU A 319 -0.07 32.79 26.73
CA GLU A 319 0.16 33.73 27.83
C GLU A 319 0.60 35.10 27.32
N GLN A 320 1.59 35.14 26.42
CA GLN A 320 2.06 36.38 25.77
C GLN A 320 0.97 37.13 25.01
N THR A 321 -0.06 36.41 24.53
CA THR A 321 -1.17 37.00 23.75
C THR A 321 -2.46 37.16 24.56
N SER A 322 -2.47 36.77 25.84
CA SER A 322 -3.68 36.76 26.68
C SER A 322 -4.85 35.98 26.05
N LEU A 323 -4.54 34.89 25.35
CA LEU A 323 -5.53 33.99 24.71
C LEU A 323 -5.67 32.65 25.43
N ARG A 324 -5.01 32.49 26.58
CA ARG A 324 -5.09 31.29 27.44
C ARG A 324 -6.52 31.13 28.00
N PRO A 325 -7.07 29.91 28.07
CA PRO A 325 -8.33 29.68 28.75
C PRO A 325 -8.19 29.93 30.27
N ASP A 326 -9.18 30.59 30.87
CA ASP A 326 -9.13 31.04 32.28
C ASP A 326 -8.91 29.89 33.28
N VAL A 327 -9.42 28.70 32.96
CA VAL A 327 -9.36 27.51 33.81
C VAL A 327 -8.04 26.73 33.68
N PHE A 328 -7.14 27.13 32.80
CA PHE A 328 -5.88 26.41 32.55
C PHE A 328 -4.74 26.96 33.39
N SER A 329 -4.15 26.09 34.22
CA SER A 329 -2.95 26.40 35.00
C SER A 329 -1.69 26.12 34.18
N CYS A 330 -0.70 27.03 34.27
CA CYS A 330 0.63 26.81 33.68
C CYS A 330 1.59 26.11 34.65
N ASP A 331 1.25 26.01 35.93
CA ASP A 331 2.19 25.59 36.99
C ASP A 331 2.77 24.20 36.72
N GLU A 332 1.97 23.32 36.13
CA GLU A 332 2.34 21.95 35.75
C GLU A 332 3.44 21.88 34.68
N PHE A 333 3.75 22.97 34.00
CA PHE A 333 4.66 23.04 32.86
C PHE A 333 5.97 23.77 33.14
N THR A 334 6.16 24.32 34.34
CA THR A 334 7.24 25.27 34.66
C THR A 334 8.55 24.65 35.17
N SER A 335 8.54 23.36 35.55
CA SER A 335 9.61 22.78 36.38
C SER A 335 10.39 21.61 35.76
N PHE A 336 10.33 21.44 34.44
CA PHE A 336 11.00 20.35 33.76
C PHE A 336 12.43 20.70 33.31
N SER A 337 13.36 19.76 33.47
CA SER A 337 14.71 19.87 32.88
C SER A 337 14.63 19.83 31.35
N GLU A 338 15.65 20.38 30.67
CA GLU A 338 15.67 20.43 29.20
C GLU A 338 15.53 19.04 28.56
N GLU A 339 16.18 18.02 29.14
CA GLU A 339 16.06 16.63 28.70
C GLU A 339 14.61 16.12 28.76
N VAL A 340 13.88 16.44 29.84
CA VAL A 340 12.47 16.06 29.99
C VAL A 340 11.58 16.85 29.02
N ARG A 341 11.92 18.11 28.72
CA ARG A 341 11.16 18.94 27.76
C ARG A 341 11.23 18.37 26.33
N GLN A 342 12.34 17.77 25.94
CA GLN A 342 12.43 17.08 24.63
C GLN A 342 11.71 15.71 24.61
N GLY A 343 11.19 15.28 25.76
CA GLY A 343 10.42 14.07 25.89
C GLY A 343 9.03 14.15 25.25
N HIS A 344 8.62 13.03 24.66
CA HIS A 344 7.34 12.86 23.98
C HIS A 344 6.41 11.94 24.76
N PHE A 345 5.12 12.21 24.68
CA PHE A 345 4.11 11.43 25.38
C PHE A 345 2.78 11.36 24.61
N TRP A 346 1.97 10.38 24.98
CA TRP A 346 0.61 10.23 24.48
C TRP A 346 -0.36 11.03 25.33
N CYS A 347 -1.27 11.75 24.67
CA CYS A 347 -2.43 12.34 25.31
C CYS A 347 -3.70 11.98 24.54
N ILE A 348 -4.81 11.92 25.28
CA ILE A 348 -6.13 11.70 24.69
C ILE A 348 -6.87 13.03 24.77
N VAL A 349 -7.31 13.53 23.63
CA VAL A 349 -8.13 14.75 23.56
C VAL A 349 -9.58 14.34 23.41
N TYR A 350 -10.44 14.88 24.26
CA TYR A 350 -11.88 14.67 24.20
C TYR A 350 -12.55 15.94 23.69
N PRO A 351 -12.52 16.21 22.36
CA PRO A 351 -13.16 17.40 21.81
C PRO A 351 -14.65 17.35 22.10
N ARG A 352 -15.23 18.44 22.61
CA ARG A 352 -16.68 18.48 22.83
C ARG A 352 -17.35 18.29 21.49
N LYS A 353 -18.23 17.28 21.40
CA LYS A 353 -19.14 17.17 20.25
C LYS A 353 -19.91 18.47 20.19
N VAL A 354 -19.62 19.31 19.19
CA VAL A 354 -20.47 20.46 18.87
C VAL A 354 -21.87 19.86 18.76
N HIS A 355 -22.82 20.34 19.56
CA HIS A 355 -24.20 19.86 19.56
C HIS A 355 -24.95 20.20 18.26
N SER A 356 -24.32 20.04 17.10
CA SER A 356 -25.06 19.72 15.89
C SER A 356 -25.80 18.44 16.20
N LYS A 357 -27.12 18.53 16.39
CA LYS A 357 -28.01 17.37 16.29
C LYS A 357 -27.47 16.54 15.13
N PRO A 358 -27.01 15.31 15.35
CA PRO A 358 -26.55 14.51 14.24
C PRO A 358 -27.73 14.47 13.27
N LYS A 359 -27.59 15.12 12.12
CA LYS A 359 -28.30 14.60 10.97
C LYS A 359 -27.83 13.15 10.91
N PRO A 360 -28.73 12.17 10.79
CA PRO A 360 -28.32 10.78 10.65
C PRO A 360 -27.65 10.63 9.28
N GLU A 361 -26.42 11.13 9.18
CA GLU A 361 -25.44 10.64 8.24
C GLU A 361 -25.01 9.32 8.85
N TYR A 362 -25.61 8.25 8.36
CA TYR A 362 -25.21 6.88 8.63
C TYR A 362 -23.79 6.68 8.06
N GLU A 363 -22.77 7.16 8.77
CA GLU A 363 -21.39 6.83 8.49
C GLU A 363 -21.09 5.45 9.08
N TYR A 364 -21.11 4.44 8.22
CA TYR A 364 -20.61 3.11 8.57
C TYR A 364 -19.10 3.18 8.82
N SER A 365 -18.70 2.70 9.99
CA SER A 365 -17.31 2.34 10.31
C SER A 365 -16.89 1.22 9.35
N LEU A 366 -15.84 1.46 8.56
CA LEU A 366 -15.38 0.55 7.51
C LEU A 366 -14.42 -0.54 8.01
N PHE A 367 -14.13 -0.59 9.31
CA PHE A 367 -13.26 -1.61 9.90
C PHE A 367 -13.73 -1.91 11.32
N ASP A 368 -14.68 -2.83 11.44
CA ASP A 368 -14.89 -3.59 12.67
C ASP A 368 -15.27 -5.04 12.34
N ASP A 369 -15.02 -5.93 13.30
CA ASP A 369 -14.73 -7.36 13.14
C ASP A 369 -15.93 -8.27 12.78
N SER A 370 -16.56 -8.02 11.64
CA SER A 370 -17.40 -9.00 10.99
C SER A 370 -17.37 -8.81 9.48
N SER A 371 -16.54 -9.61 8.82
CA SER A 371 -16.61 -9.80 7.37
C SER A 371 -18.01 -10.24 6.89
N LEU A 372 -18.85 -10.74 7.81
CA LEU A 372 -20.28 -10.96 7.62
C LEU A 372 -21.16 -9.71 7.82
N ASP A 373 -20.96 -8.86 8.84
CA ASP A 373 -21.83 -7.66 8.99
C ASP A 373 -21.41 -6.53 8.06
N PHE A 374 -20.14 -6.47 7.62
CA PHE A 374 -19.74 -5.63 6.49
C PHE A 374 -20.51 -6.02 5.23
N LEU A 375 -20.59 -7.33 4.97
CA LEU A 375 -21.32 -7.85 3.82
C LEU A 375 -22.82 -7.57 3.95
N TYR A 376 -23.41 -7.82 5.11
CA TYR A 376 -24.81 -7.46 5.37
C TYR A 376 -25.04 -5.96 5.25
N SER A 377 -24.16 -5.11 5.76
CA SER A 377 -24.30 -3.65 5.73
C SER A 377 -24.11 -3.08 4.31
N TYR A 378 -23.13 -3.57 3.55
CA TYR A 378 -22.91 -3.22 2.14
C TYR A 378 -24.11 -3.62 1.27
N LEU A 379 -24.62 -4.82 1.48
CA LEU A 379 -25.76 -5.34 0.73
C LEU A 379 -27.08 -4.66 1.16
N GLU A 380 -27.25 -4.35 2.44
CA GLU A 380 -28.38 -3.59 2.97
C GLU A 380 -28.36 -2.13 2.48
N GLU A 381 -27.19 -1.50 2.37
CA GLU A 381 -27.01 -0.16 1.81
C GLU A 381 -27.37 -0.12 0.31
N LYS A 382 -26.85 -1.06 -0.47
CA LYS A 382 -27.11 -1.15 -1.91
C LYS A 382 -28.58 -1.49 -2.22
N TYR A 383 -29.24 -2.26 -1.34
CA TYR A 383 -30.69 -2.51 -1.34
C TYR A 383 -31.50 -1.26 -1.00
N LYS A 384 -31.13 -0.52 0.07
CA LYS A 384 -31.76 0.75 0.46
C LYS A 384 -31.64 1.82 -0.64
N LEU A 385 -30.54 1.83 -1.39
CA LEU A 385 -30.30 2.74 -2.52
C LEU A 385 -31.03 2.36 -3.81
N LYS A 386 -31.75 1.22 -3.86
CA LYS A 386 -32.38 0.65 -5.08
C LYS A 386 -31.42 0.48 -6.26
N THR A 387 -30.12 0.36 -5.97
CA THR A 387 -29.06 0.16 -6.98
C THR A 387 -28.82 -1.31 -7.31
N ILE A 388 -29.29 -2.22 -6.44
CA ILE A 388 -29.40 -3.65 -6.74
C ILE A 388 -30.80 -3.88 -7.28
N ILE A 389 -30.89 -4.14 -8.58
CA ILE A 389 -32.16 -4.52 -9.22
C ILE A 389 -32.40 -6.01 -9.00
N ASP A 390 -31.33 -6.80 -8.88
CA ASP A 390 -31.38 -8.25 -8.64
C ASP A 390 -30.23 -8.72 -7.73
N TRP A 391 -30.57 -9.29 -6.58
CA TRP A 391 -29.61 -9.87 -5.63
C TRP A 391 -28.81 -11.02 -6.21
N GLN A 392 -29.39 -11.73 -7.17
CA GLN A 392 -28.71 -12.82 -7.86
C GLN A 392 -27.51 -12.29 -8.62
N GLU A 393 -27.62 -11.12 -9.26
CA GLU A 393 -26.55 -10.55 -10.11
C GLU A 393 -25.28 -10.22 -9.32
N ILE A 394 -25.39 -9.71 -8.09
CA ILE A 394 -24.22 -9.37 -7.26
C ILE A 394 -23.57 -10.60 -6.65
N LEU A 395 -24.38 -11.55 -6.20
CA LEU A 395 -23.89 -12.85 -5.71
C LEU A 395 -23.19 -13.61 -6.82
N ILE A 396 -23.74 -13.59 -8.04
CA ILE A 396 -23.12 -14.14 -9.25
C ILE A 396 -21.84 -13.36 -9.60
N SER A 397 -21.85 -12.02 -9.54
CA SER A 397 -20.71 -11.18 -9.93
C SER A 397 -19.50 -11.29 -8.99
N ASN A 398 -19.71 -11.67 -7.73
CA ASN A 398 -18.65 -11.79 -6.71
C ASN A 398 -18.49 -13.22 -6.20
N GLU A 399 -19.14 -14.19 -6.84
CA GLU A 399 -19.25 -15.58 -6.39
C GLU A 399 -17.88 -16.20 -6.12
N ASN A 400 -16.89 -15.86 -6.95
CA ASN A 400 -15.54 -16.37 -6.83
C ASN A 400 -14.82 -15.88 -5.56
N LEU A 401 -15.01 -14.62 -5.17
CA LEU A 401 -14.45 -14.06 -3.94
C LEU A 401 -15.04 -14.77 -2.71
N TRP A 402 -16.35 -14.99 -2.71
CA TRP A 402 -17.06 -15.73 -1.65
C TRP A 402 -16.55 -17.16 -1.54
N PHE A 403 -16.34 -17.79 -2.69
CA PHE A 403 -15.90 -19.17 -2.76
C PHE A 403 -14.52 -19.37 -2.13
N HIS A 404 -13.58 -18.44 -2.33
CA HIS A 404 -12.27 -18.48 -1.66
C HIS A 404 -12.39 -18.51 -0.13
N TYR A 405 -13.16 -17.57 0.43
CA TYR A 405 -13.31 -17.43 1.88
C TYR A 405 -14.01 -18.63 2.49
N ILE A 406 -15.04 -19.15 1.82
CA ILE A 406 -15.78 -20.33 2.27
C ILE A 406 -14.86 -21.55 2.32
N ILE A 407 -14.00 -21.74 1.31
CA ILE A 407 -13.04 -22.83 1.33
C ILE A 407 -12.06 -22.68 2.49
N ASP A 408 -11.47 -21.51 2.68
CA ASP A 408 -10.53 -21.29 3.79
C ASP A 408 -11.20 -21.55 5.16
N LEU A 409 -12.48 -21.18 5.31
CA LEU A 409 -13.26 -21.47 6.51
C LEU A 409 -13.55 -22.98 6.69
N VAL A 410 -13.84 -23.69 5.61
CA VAL A 410 -14.08 -25.14 5.64
C VAL A 410 -12.79 -25.88 6.00
N LEU A 411 -11.67 -25.50 5.39
CA LEU A 411 -10.37 -26.13 5.62
C LEU A 411 -9.83 -25.83 7.04
N SER A 412 -10.06 -24.63 7.57
CA SER A 412 -9.66 -24.29 8.95
C SER A 412 -10.50 -24.98 10.03
N LYS A 413 -11.78 -25.29 9.75
CA LYS A 413 -12.66 -26.03 10.68
C LYS A 413 -12.48 -27.54 10.60
N HIS A 414 -11.93 -28.03 9.50
CA HIS A 414 -11.63 -29.43 9.27
C HIS A 414 -10.16 -29.57 8.87
N PRO A 415 -9.21 -29.20 9.76
CA PRO A 415 -7.80 -29.33 9.45
C PRO A 415 -7.51 -30.80 9.10
N PHE A 416 -6.77 -31.02 8.02
CA PHE A 416 -6.41 -32.37 7.58
C PHE A 416 -5.47 -33.00 8.60
N GLU A 417 -6.03 -33.66 9.63
CA GLU A 417 -5.23 -34.38 10.63
C GLU A 417 -4.49 -35.58 10.02
N ASN A 418 -4.85 -36.00 8.79
CA ASN A 418 -4.16 -37.02 8.01
C ASN A 418 -4.03 -36.61 6.53
N THR A 419 -2.79 -36.58 6.03
CA THR A 419 -2.40 -36.23 4.65
C THR A 419 -3.02 -37.14 3.57
N HIS A 420 -3.50 -38.33 3.93
CA HIS A 420 -4.09 -39.31 3.01
C HIS A 420 -5.46 -38.93 2.40
N MET A 421 -6.06 -37.80 2.78
CA MET A 421 -7.43 -37.46 2.40
C MET A 421 -7.56 -36.51 1.20
N PHE A 422 -6.49 -36.08 0.54
CA PHE A 422 -6.60 -35.09 -0.55
C PHE A 422 -7.58 -35.51 -1.68
N PRO A 423 -7.45 -36.70 -2.32
CA PRO A 423 -8.33 -37.07 -3.43
C PRO A 423 -9.77 -37.28 -2.99
N GLU A 424 -9.96 -37.84 -1.79
CA GLU A 424 -11.29 -38.09 -1.24
C GLU A 424 -11.98 -36.76 -0.93
N SER A 425 -11.25 -35.80 -0.39
CA SER A 425 -11.72 -34.44 -0.11
C SER A 425 -12.03 -33.69 -1.40
N TYR A 426 -11.11 -33.70 -2.37
CA TYR A 426 -11.35 -33.08 -3.66
C TYR A 426 -12.53 -33.72 -4.39
N ALA A 427 -12.62 -35.05 -4.47
CA ALA A 427 -13.74 -35.76 -5.08
C ALA A 427 -15.07 -35.52 -4.34
N HIS A 428 -15.04 -35.33 -3.02
CA HIS A 428 -16.22 -35.01 -2.23
C HIS A 428 -16.71 -33.57 -2.50
N PHE A 429 -15.80 -32.60 -2.43
CA PHE A 429 -16.14 -31.19 -2.57
C PHE A 429 -16.38 -30.78 -4.03
N SER A 430 -15.60 -31.29 -5.00
CA SER A 430 -15.73 -30.95 -6.42
C SER A 430 -17.10 -31.32 -7.01
N LYS A 431 -17.77 -32.36 -6.48
CA LYS A 431 -19.15 -32.71 -6.85
C LYS A 431 -20.18 -31.66 -6.45
N LYS A 432 -19.85 -30.81 -5.48
CA LYS A 432 -20.71 -29.72 -4.97
C LYS A 432 -20.37 -28.37 -5.60
N VAL A 433 -19.42 -28.35 -6.54
CA VAL A 433 -18.95 -27.16 -7.22
C VAL A 433 -19.35 -27.23 -8.69
N ASP A 434 -20.01 -26.19 -9.16
CA ASP A 434 -20.70 -26.13 -10.45
C ASP A 434 -19.80 -25.69 -11.62
N THR A 435 -18.76 -24.89 -11.37
CA THR A 435 -17.86 -24.38 -12.42
C THR A 435 -16.46 -24.97 -12.34
N ASN A 436 -15.83 -25.12 -13.50
CA ASN A 436 -14.45 -25.58 -13.61
C ASN A 436 -13.46 -24.63 -12.90
N TYR A 437 -13.68 -23.31 -13.01
CA TYR A 437 -12.86 -22.32 -12.31
C TYR A 437 -12.91 -22.50 -10.77
N LYS A 438 -14.10 -22.69 -10.19
CA LYS A 438 -14.22 -22.97 -8.75
C LYS A 438 -13.57 -24.32 -8.39
N LYS A 439 -13.66 -25.34 -9.26
CA LYS A 439 -12.96 -26.61 -9.06
C LYS A 439 -11.44 -26.44 -9.07
N GLN A 440 -10.89 -25.58 -9.93
CA GLN A 440 -9.46 -25.22 -9.91
C GLN A 440 -9.08 -24.57 -8.59
N ILE A 441 -9.86 -23.57 -8.13
CA ILE A 441 -9.63 -22.88 -6.86
C ILE A 441 -9.60 -23.88 -5.70
N LEU A 442 -10.59 -24.77 -5.64
CA LEU A 442 -10.69 -25.81 -4.63
C LEU A 442 -9.46 -26.72 -4.65
N TYR A 443 -9.04 -27.18 -5.83
CA TYR A 443 -7.86 -28.03 -5.98
C TYR A 443 -6.61 -27.30 -5.48
N LEU A 444 -6.37 -26.07 -5.94
CA LEU A 444 -5.21 -25.26 -5.56
C LEU A 444 -5.14 -25.01 -4.05
N LYS A 445 -6.26 -24.68 -3.41
CA LYS A 445 -6.32 -24.44 -1.96
C LYS A 445 -6.07 -25.70 -1.13
N LEU A 446 -6.55 -26.85 -1.61
CA LEU A 446 -6.27 -28.13 -0.99
C LEU A 446 -4.78 -28.48 -1.11
N ILE A 447 -4.15 -28.21 -2.27
CA ILE A 447 -2.70 -28.40 -2.46
C ILE A 447 -1.90 -27.43 -1.60
N ASP A 448 -2.29 -26.16 -1.51
CA ASP A 448 -1.59 -25.14 -0.71
C ASP A 448 -1.49 -25.58 0.76
N ASN A 449 -2.62 -26.02 1.34
CA ASN A 449 -2.66 -26.56 2.71
C ASN A 449 -1.87 -27.87 2.87
N TYR A 450 -1.88 -28.74 1.86
CA TYR A 450 -1.10 -29.98 1.88
C TYR A 450 0.40 -29.69 1.85
N TYR A 451 0.80 -28.80 0.94
CA TYR A 451 2.19 -28.50 0.63
C TYR A 451 2.86 -27.74 1.77
N GLU A 452 2.16 -26.82 2.46
CA GLU A 452 2.68 -26.13 3.64
C GLU A 452 3.22 -27.10 4.72
N LEU A 453 2.63 -28.30 4.86
CA LEU A 453 3.06 -29.30 5.83
C LEU A 453 4.35 -30.04 5.42
N GLU A 454 4.60 -30.21 4.12
CA GLU A 454 5.79 -30.88 3.58
C GLU A 454 6.90 -29.91 3.12
N HIS A 455 6.59 -28.61 3.03
CA HIS A 455 7.39 -27.56 2.40
C HIS A 455 8.83 -27.50 2.91
N GLN A 456 9.02 -27.59 4.23
CA GLN A 456 10.31 -27.31 4.87
C GLN A 456 11.43 -28.26 4.42
N GLN A 457 11.11 -29.49 4.04
CA GLN A 457 12.13 -30.47 3.62
C GLN A 457 12.57 -30.26 2.17
N ASN A 458 11.71 -29.65 1.35
CA ASN A 458 11.91 -29.50 -0.08
C ASN A 458 12.59 -28.17 -0.46
N GLU A 459 12.53 -27.14 0.39
CA GLU A 459 13.10 -25.81 0.12
C GLU A 459 14.59 -25.84 -0.24
N ILE A 460 15.38 -26.64 0.46
CA ILE A 460 16.83 -26.75 0.22
C ILE A 460 17.10 -27.30 -1.18
N MET A 461 16.30 -28.28 -1.61
CA MET A 461 16.43 -28.90 -2.91
C MET A 461 16.00 -27.94 -4.03
N PHE A 462 14.89 -27.23 -3.84
CA PHE A 462 14.44 -26.17 -4.74
C PHE A 462 15.50 -25.09 -4.92
N TRP A 463 16.05 -24.55 -3.82
CA TRP A 463 17.08 -23.53 -3.87
C TRP A 463 18.33 -24.00 -4.63
N LYS A 464 18.76 -25.25 -4.41
CA LYS A 464 19.91 -25.84 -5.12
C LYS A 464 19.65 -25.95 -6.62
N LEU A 465 18.49 -26.46 -7.01
CA LEU A 465 18.10 -26.61 -8.40
C LEU A 465 17.94 -25.24 -9.09
N ASP A 466 17.30 -24.28 -8.43
CA ASP A 466 17.13 -22.90 -8.89
C ASP A 466 18.49 -22.24 -9.19
N LYS A 467 19.47 -22.41 -8.29
CA LYS A 467 20.85 -21.91 -8.48
C LYS A 467 21.58 -22.57 -9.64
N MET A 468 21.42 -23.89 -9.82
CA MET A 468 21.98 -24.59 -10.97
C MET A 468 21.35 -24.07 -12.27
N CYS A 469 20.04 -23.83 -12.27
CA CYS A 469 19.36 -23.35 -13.46
C CYS A 469 19.70 -21.91 -13.82
N GLU A 470 19.91 -21.03 -12.84
CA GLU A 470 20.40 -19.67 -13.07
C GLU A 470 21.71 -19.70 -13.87
N LYS A 471 22.63 -20.60 -13.50
CA LYS A 471 23.89 -20.79 -14.23
C LYS A 471 23.66 -21.29 -15.66
N VAL A 472 22.79 -22.28 -15.86
CA VAL A 472 22.48 -22.81 -17.20
C VAL A 472 21.85 -21.74 -18.09
N ILE A 473 20.93 -20.93 -17.55
CA ILE A 473 20.32 -19.81 -18.27
C ILE A 473 21.36 -18.77 -18.65
N GLN A 474 22.29 -18.45 -17.73
CA GLN A 474 23.39 -17.52 -18.02
C GLN A 474 24.27 -18.05 -19.16
N ASP A 475 24.75 -19.30 -19.06
CA ASP A 475 25.59 -19.94 -20.06
C ASP A 475 24.87 -20.07 -21.43
N TYR A 476 23.55 -20.24 -21.41
CA TYR A 476 22.74 -20.31 -22.62
C TYR A 476 22.45 -18.94 -23.23
N SER A 477 22.29 -17.90 -22.41
CA SER A 477 22.03 -16.53 -22.88
C SER A 477 23.13 -15.99 -23.80
N GLU A 478 24.37 -16.48 -23.62
CA GLU A 478 25.52 -16.14 -24.46
C GLU A 478 25.47 -16.80 -25.86
N LYS A 479 24.73 -17.91 -26.00
CA LYS A 479 24.66 -18.72 -27.23
C LYS A 479 23.43 -18.45 -28.08
N VAL A 480 22.40 -17.85 -27.49
CA VAL A 480 21.12 -17.60 -28.14
C VAL A 480 21.15 -16.26 -28.88
N GLN A 481 20.29 -16.11 -29.88
CA GLN A 481 20.09 -14.84 -30.59
C GLN A 481 19.96 -13.68 -29.58
N ASN A 482 20.71 -12.60 -29.84
CA ASN A 482 20.66 -11.38 -29.03
C ASN A 482 19.21 -10.93 -28.84
N PHE A 483 18.82 -10.66 -27.59
CA PHE A 483 17.46 -10.27 -27.25
C PHE A 483 16.99 -9.02 -28.00
N LEU A 484 17.90 -8.09 -28.34
CA LEU A 484 17.58 -6.91 -29.14
C LEU A 484 17.16 -7.29 -30.56
N ASP A 485 17.86 -8.24 -31.18
CA ASP A 485 17.51 -8.73 -32.52
C ASP A 485 16.20 -9.54 -32.49
N PHE A 486 15.89 -10.16 -31.34
CA PHE A 486 14.62 -10.85 -31.13
C PHE A 486 13.46 -9.86 -30.95
N SER A 487 13.61 -8.86 -30.07
CA SER A 487 12.61 -7.80 -29.85
C SER A 487 12.34 -7.00 -31.13
N ALA A 488 13.36 -6.76 -31.97
CA ALA A 488 13.19 -6.10 -33.26
C ALA A 488 12.23 -6.83 -34.23
N LYS A 489 12.00 -8.14 -34.04
CA LYS A 489 11.03 -8.93 -34.82
C LYS A 489 9.60 -8.76 -34.32
N MET A 490 9.39 -8.24 -33.11
CA MET A 490 8.07 -8.05 -32.52
C MET A 490 7.41 -6.78 -33.05
N LYS A 491 6.07 -6.79 -33.16
CA LYS A 491 5.31 -5.55 -33.37
C LYS A 491 5.27 -4.79 -32.04
N ARG A 492 5.31 -3.46 -32.08
CA ARG A 492 5.25 -2.60 -30.87
C ARG A 492 4.22 -3.01 -29.80
N PRO A 493 2.94 -3.33 -30.11
CA PRO A 493 2.00 -3.77 -29.07
C PRO A 493 2.34 -5.14 -28.47
N ASP A 494 2.94 -6.04 -29.25
CA ASP A 494 3.34 -7.37 -28.81
C ASP A 494 4.58 -7.28 -27.90
N ASP A 495 5.51 -6.36 -28.22
CA ASP A 495 6.68 -6.04 -27.42
C ASP A 495 6.31 -5.55 -26.01
N MET A 496 5.34 -4.63 -25.91
CA MET A 496 4.80 -4.17 -24.62
C MET A 496 4.22 -5.31 -23.78
N LEU A 497 3.42 -6.20 -24.39
CA LEU A 497 2.84 -7.35 -23.69
C LEU A 497 3.92 -8.34 -23.21
N PHE A 498 4.98 -8.53 -24.00
CA PHE A 498 6.12 -9.37 -23.62
C PHE A 498 6.88 -8.78 -22.43
N PHE A 499 7.15 -7.47 -22.43
CA PHE A 499 7.79 -6.80 -21.30
C PHE A 499 6.91 -6.76 -20.05
N ASP A 500 5.59 -6.60 -20.20
CA ASP A 500 4.65 -6.69 -19.08
C ASP A 500 4.67 -8.09 -18.43
N ALA A 501 4.81 -9.15 -19.24
CA ALA A 501 5.02 -10.51 -18.75
C ALA A 501 6.35 -10.64 -17.98
N LEU A 502 7.46 -10.11 -18.53
CA LEU A 502 8.78 -10.07 -17.86
C LEU A 502 8.78 -9.23 -16.58
N LYS A 503 7.94 -8.21 -16.48
CA LYS A 503 7.78 -7.44 -15.24
C LYS A 503 6.96 -8.22 -14.22
N SER A 504 5.87 -8.85 -14.67
CA SER A 504 4.95 -9.60 -13.82
C SER A 504 5.61 -10.81 -13.17
N ILE A 505 6.51 -11.50 -13.88
CA ILE A 505 7.19 -12.69 -13.35
C ILE A 505 8.10 -12.38 -12.17
N LYS A 506 8.65 -11.16 -12.08
CA LYS A 506 9.48 -10.74 -10.94
C LYS A 506 8.73 -10.70 -9.61
N CYS A 507 7.40 -10.72 -9.65
CA CYS A 507 6.57 -10.79 -8.44
C CYS A 507 6.30 -12.22 -7.99
N LEU A 508 6.73 -13.25 -8.73
CA LEU A 508 6.43 -14.67 -8.45
C LEU A 508 6.84 -15.07 -7.03
N ASP A 509 7.99 -14.57 -6.56
CA ASP A 509 8.54 -14.81 -5.22
C ASP A 509 7.61 -14.32 -4.09
N CYS A 510 6.79 -13.30 -4.36
CA CYS A 510 5.90 -12.68 -3.38
C CYS A 510 4.54 -13.38 -3.24
N TYR A 511 4.21 -14.32 -4.13
CA TYR A 511 2.92 -14.97 -4.15
C TYR A 511 2.95 -16.32 -3.44
N ASN A 512 1.87 -16.65 -2.74
CA ASN A 512 1.60 -18.01 -2.28
C ASN A 512 1.35 -18.95 -3.47
N PHE A 513 1.37 -20.26 -3.23
CA PHE A 513 1.25 -21.29 -4.27
C PHE A 513 0.03 -21.06 -5.17
N PHE A 514 -1.13 -20.79 -4.55
CA PHE A 514 -2.38 -20.47 -5.22
C PHE A 514 -2.23 -19.35 -6.26
N ASN A 515 -1.65 -18.21 -5.86
CA ASN A 515 -1.52 -17.06 -6.75
C ASN A 515 -0.40 -17.24 -7.80
N ARG A 516 0.61 -18.07 -7.53
CA ARG A 516 1.67 -18.38 -8.50
C ARG A 516 1.10 -19.04 -9.75
N TYR A 517 0.17 -19.99 -9.61
CA TYR A 517 -0.47 -20.64 -10.76
C TYR A 517 -1.14 -19.62 -11.69
N PHE A 518 -2.04 -18.79 -11.16
CA PHE A 518 -2.78 -17.81 -11.96
C PHE A 518 -1.88 -16.75 -12.59
N LEU A 519 -0.83 -16.33 -11.86
CA LEU A 519 0.16 -15.42 -12.41
C LEU A 519 0.89 -16.04 -13.60
N LEU A 520 1.37 -17.29 -13.46
CA LEU A 520 2.10 -17.99 -14.51
C LEU A 520 1.22 -18.28 -15.73
N ILE A 521 -0.01 -18.77 -15.56
CA ILE A 521 -0.94 -19.01 -16.68
C ILE A 521 -1.25 -17.70 -17.42
N ARG A 522 -1.46 -16.60 -16.69
CA ARG A 522 -1.70 -15.29 -17.32
C ARG A 522 -0.49 -14.86 -18.14
N ILE A 523 0.72 -14.99 -17.59
CA ILE A 523 1.97 -14.68 -18.28
C ILE A 523 2.13 -15.58 -19.52
N PHE A 524 1.93 -16.88 -19.38
CA PHE A 524 2.07 -17.82 -20.49
C PHE A 524 1.05 -17.59 -21.60
N LYS A 525 -0.21 -17.24 -21.28
CA LYS A 525 -1.20 -16.81 -22.28
C LYS A 525 -0.76 -15.53 -23.00
N GLN A 526 -0.17 -14.57 -22.29
CA GLN A 526 0.39 -13.36 -22.91
C GLN A 526 1.52 -13.72 -23.88
N ILE A 527 2.49 -14.53 -23.46
CA ILE A 527 3.60 -14.99 -24.32
C ILE A 527 3.09 -15.82 -25.50
N LEU A 528 2.10 -16.69 -25.29
CA LEU A 528 1.44 -17.47 -26.33
C LEU A 528 0.83 -16.57 -27.40
N LYS A 529 0.17 -15.50 -26.98
CA LYS A 529 -0.47 -14.51 -27.87
C LYS A 529 0.56 -13.71 -28.66
N VAL A 530 1.60 -13.20 -27.99
CA VAL A 530 2.72 -12.45 -28.60
C VAL A 530 3.43 -13.33 -29.64
N GLY A 531 3.81 -14.55 -29.25
CA GLY A 531 4.54 -15.48 -30.09
C GLY A 531 3.68 -16.26 -31.09
N LYS A 532 2.36 -16.08 -31.07
CA LYS A 532 1.38 -16.82 -31.88
C LYS A 532 1.58 -18.33 -31.84
N GLY A 533 1.93 -18.86 -30.66
CA GLY A 533 2.23 -20.28 -30.47
C GLY A 533 3.67 -20.72 -30.75
N SER A 534 4.59 -19.81 -31.12
CA SER A 534 6.00 -20.17 -31.28
C SER A 534 6.68 -20.38 -29.93
N SER A 535 7.34 -21.52 -29.75
CA SER A 535 8.13 -21.86 -28.56
C SER A 535 9.35 -20.95 -28.37
N GLU A 536 9.86 -20.35 -29.45
CA GLU A 536 11.00 -19.40 -29.40
C GLU A 536 10.73 -18.23 -28.44
N TYR A 537 9.48 -17.75 -28.37
CA TYR A 537 9.09 -16.66 -27.46
C TYR A 537 9.13 -17.09 -26.00
N PHE A 538 8.76 -18.34 -25.70
CA PHE A 538 8.87 -18.88 -24.35
C PHE A 538 10.34 -19.08 -23.98
N VAL A 539 11.18 -19.60 -24.88
CA VAL A 539 12.63 -19.72 -24.65
C VAL A 539 13.24 -18.36 -24.32
N GLN A 540 12.93 -17.33 -25.12
CA GLN A 540 13.40 -15.97 -24.87
C GLN A 540 12.85 -15.39 -23.56
N PHE A 541 11.58 -15.66 -23.23
CA PHE A 541 11.01 -15.26 -21.95
C PHE A 541 11.78 -15.87 -20.76
N PHE A 542 12.07 -17.18 -20.79
CA PHE A 542 12.80 -17.86 -19.73
C PHE A 542 14.24 -17.35 -19.59
N ILE A 543 14.91 -17.03 -20.70
CA ILE A 543 16.26 -16.45 -20.65
C ILE A 543 16.25 -15.07 -19.98
N GLN A 544 15.22 -14.25 -20.24
CA GLN A 544 15.17 -12.86 -19.77
C GLN A 544 14.49 -12.67 -18.41
N CYS A 545 13.75 -13.65 -17.90
CA CYS A 545 12.93 -13.49 -16.69
C CYS A 545 13.75 -13.25 -15.40
N GLY A 546 14.97 -13.79 -15.32
CA GLY A 546 15.91 -13.59 -14.22
C GLY A 546 15.36 -13.90 -12.82
N THR A 547 14.34 -14.74 -12.70
CA THR A 547 13.65 -15.02 -11.42
C THR A 547 14.18 -16.32 -10.81
N LEU A 548 14.68 -16.25 -9.57
CA LEU A 548 15.28 -17.41 -8.90
C LEU A 548 14.28 -18.53 -8.64
N THR A 549 13.01 -18.23 -8.35
CA THR A 549 12.01 -19.27 -8.00
C THR A 549 11.24 -19.85 -9.19
N LEU A 550 11.67 -19.55 -10.42
CA LEU A 550 10.91 -19.97 -11.59
C LEU A 550 10.97 -21.48 -11.80
N LEU A 551 12.15 -22.09 -11.68
CA LEU A 551 12.28 -23.55 -11.81
C LEU A 551 11.49 -24.26 -10.72
N SER A 552 11.63 -23.83 -9.47
CA SER A 552 10.87 -24.39 -8.37
C SER A 552 9.35 -24.30 -8.59
N SER A 553 8.86 -23.15 -9.03
CA SER A 553 7.44 -22.96 -9.34
C SER A 553 6.99 -23.83 -10.52
N MET A 554 7.76 -23.91 -11.61
CA MET A 554 7.44 -24.76 -12.77
C MET A 554 7.42 -26.23 -12.41
N THR A 555 8.40 -26.69 -11.64
CA THR A 555 8.51 -28.09 -11.21
C THR A 555 7.37 -28.48 -10.28
N LEU A 556 7.07 -27.64 -9.29
CA LEU A 556 6.03 -27.88 -8.30
C LEU A 556 4.63 -27.86 -8.92
N LEU A 557 4.30 -26.81 -9.68
CA LEU A 557 2.99 -26.69 -10.33
C LEU A 557 2.84 -27.72 -11.45
N GLY A 558 3.90 -28.02 -12.18
CA GLY A 558 3.92 -29.06 -13.20
C GLY A 558 3.58 -30.42 -12.60
N SER A 559 4.30 -30.82 -11.55
CA SER A 559 4.14 -32.13 -10.91
C SER A 559 2.82 -32.30 -10.16
N LEU A 560 2.36 -31.28 -9.43
CA LEU A 560 1.18 -31.39 -8.55
C LEU A 560 -0.14 -31.01 -9.23
N LEU A 561 -0.09 -30.16 -10.27
CA LEU A 561 -1.29 -29.65 -10.95
C LEU A 561 -1.37 -30.14 -12.39
N MET A 562 -0.40 -29.77 -13.23
CA MET A 562 -0.55 -29.91 -14.68
C MET A 562 -0.32 -31.33 -15.20
N LYS A 563 0.14 -32.26 -14.35
CA LYS A 563 0.08 -33.71 -14.62
C LYS A 563 -1.04 -34.43 -13.87
N ALA A 564 -1.81 -33.73 -13.03
CA ALA A 564 -2.98 -34.31 -12.37
C ALA A 564 -4.18 -34.25 -13.31
N PRO A 565 -4.70 -35.38 -13.81
CA PRO A 565 -5.81 -35.37 -14.78
C PRO A 565 -7.02 -34.62 -14.27
N GLU A 566 -7.36 -34.76 -12.99
CA GLU A 566 -8.51 -34.10 -12.37
C GLU A 566 -8.41 -32.58 -12.39
N PHE A 567 -7.19 -32.02 -12.31
CA PHE A 567 -6.98 -30.58 -12.41
C PHE A 567 -6.98 -30.12 -13.87
N VAL A 568 -6.28 -30.83 -14.75
CA VAL A 568 -6.20 -30.50 -16.19
C VAL A 568 -7.59 -30.50 -16.84
N GLU A 569 -8.47 -31.43 -16.46
CA GLU A 569 -9.87 -31.47 -16.92
C GLU A 569 -10.67 -30.20 -16.55
N THR A 570 -10.23 -29.45 -15.54
CA THR A 570 -10.84 -28.18 -15.13
C THR A 570 -10.22 -26.97 -15.82
N CYS A 571 -9.11 -27.12 -16.53
CA CYS A 571 -8.44 -26.04 -17.24
C CYS A 571 -9.08 -25.72 -18.59
N GLU A 572 -8.99 -24.46 -19.01
CA GLU A 572 -9.33 -24.09 -20.38
C GLU A 572 -8.27 -24.67 -21.34
N GLY A 573 -8.68 -25.04 -22.57
CA GLY A 573 -7.74 -25.58 -23.56
C GLY A 573 -6.59 -24.62 -23.90
N GLU A 574 -6.82 -23.30 -23.80
CA GLU A 574 -5.76 -22.30 -23.97
C GLU A 574 -4.75 -22.31 -22.81
N ASP A 575 -5.21 -22.53 -21.57
CA ASP A 575 -4.34 -22.62 -20.39
C ASP A 575 -3.39 -23.82 -20.51
N VAL A 576 -3.95 -24.97 -20.89
CA VAL A 576 -3.19 -26.22 -21.10
C VAL A 576 -2.17 -26.02 -22.22
N LYS A 577 -2.59 -25.47 -23.36
CA LYS A 577 -1.68 -25.20 -24.49
C LYS A 577 -0.57 -24.21 -24.13
N ALA A 578 -0.89 -23.15 -23.39
CA ALA A 578 0.09 -22.17 -22.95
C ALA A 578 1.11 -22.80 -21.99
N TRP A 579 0.64 -23.64 -21.06
CA TRP A 579 1.50 -24.39 -20.16
C TRP A 579 2.40 -25.39 -20.88
N ASP A 580 1.86 -26.21 -21.79
CA ASP A 580 2.62 -27.24 -22.51
C ASP A 580 3.75 -26.63 -23.33
N LEU A 581 3.51 -25.48 -23.99
CA LEU A 581 4.54 -24.76 -24.72
C LEU A 581 5.60 -24.14 -23.79
N ALA A 582 5.17 -23.59 -22.65
CA ALA A 582 6.09 -23.08 -21.64
C ALA A 582 6.95 -24.21 -21.06
N GLU A 583 6.35 -25.34 -20.68
CA GLU A 583 7.01 -26.52 -20.14
C GLU A 583 7.97 -27.12 -21.17
N SER A 584 7.59 -27.21 -22.45
CA SER A 584 8.46 -27.71 -23.51
C SER A 584 9.67 -26.80 -23.74
N ALA A 585 9.44 -25.48 -23.81
CA ALA A 585 10.53 -24.50 -23.94
C ALA A 585 11.45 -24.55 -22.72
N TRP A 586 10.89 -24.67 -21.52
CA TRP A 586 11.63 -24.84 -20.28
C TRP A 586 12.51 -26.10 -20.31
N PHE A 587 11.92 -27.25 -20.66
CA PHE A 587 12.66 -28.51 -20.76
C PHE A 587 13.80 -28.44 -21.78
N SER A 588 13.61 -27.72 -22.89
CA SER A 588 14.67 -27.53 -23.89
C SER A 588 15.88 -26.75 -23.34
N ILE A 589 15.68 -25.83 -22.39
CA ILE A 589 16.76 -25.08 -21.74
C ILE A 589 17.47 -25.96 -20.72
N ILE A 590 16.74 -26.61 -19.81
CA ILE A 590 17.38 -27.41 -18.75
C ILE A 590 18.10 -28.65 -19.30
N SER A 591 17.65 -29.20 -20.43
CA SER A 591 18.28 -30.36 -21.07
C SER A 591 19.70 -30.07 -21.61
N LEU A 592 20.12 -28.80 -21.64
CA LEU A 592 21.49 -28.41 -21.97
C LEU A 592 22.49 -28.79 -20.90
N ASP A 593 22.04 -28.98 -19.65
CA ASP A 593 22.84 -29.49 -18.55
C ASP A 593 22.24 -30.82 -18.07
N PRO A 594 22.87 -31.97 -18.43
CA PRO A 594 22.36 -33.29 -18.06
C PRO A 594 22.21 -33.51 -16.55
N VAL A 595 23.04 -32.85 -15.72
CA VAL A 595 22.99 -32.99 -14.26
C VAL A 595 21.79 -32.25 -13.71
N LEU A 596 21.54 -31.02 -14.20
CA LEU A 596 20.33 -30.27 -13.84
C LEU A 596 19.07 -31.01 -14.31
N ALA A 597 19.03 -31.46 -15.57
CA ALA A 597 17.89 -32.18 -16.12
C ALA A 597 17.55 -33.44 -15.31
N ALA A 598 18.56 -34.24 -14.97
CA ALA A 598 18.39 -35.42 -14.12
C ALA A 598 17.90 -35.05 -12.71
N GLY A 599 18.45 -33.99 -12.10
CA GLY A 599 18.03 -33.53 -10.78
C GLY A 599 16.59 -33.00 -10.74
N VAL A 600 16.18 -32.25 -11.76
CA VAL A 600 14.79 -31.78 -11.92
C VAL A 600 13.87 -32.99 -12.11
N GLN A 601 14.24 -33.95 -12.94
CA GLN A 601 13.42 -35.15 -13.20
C GLN A 601 13.28 -36.03 -11.95
N GLU A 602 14.37 -36.31 -11.24
CA GLU A 602 14.35 -37.06 -9.99
C GLU A 602 13.43 -36.40 -8.96
N PHE A 603 13.56 -35.08 -8.83
CA PHE A 603 12.74 -34.33 -7.88
C PHE A 603 11.27 -34.26 -8.30
N TYR A 604 11.00 -34.15 -9.61
CA TYR A 604 9.66 -34.26 -10.17
C TYR A 604 9.00 -35.60 -9.80
N TYR A 605 9.74 -36.71 -9.94
CA TYR A 605 9.27 -38.03 -9.51
C TYR A 605 9.11 -38.13 -8.00
N LEU A 606 9.96 -37.48 -7.20
CA LEU A 606 9.83 -37.45 -5.74
C LEU A 606 8.51 -36.75 -5.34
N LEU A 607 8.23 -35.58 -5.92
CA LEU A 607 6.99 -34.85 -5.67
C LEU A 607 5.75 -35.66 -6.08
N ILE A 608 5.77 -36.27 -7.26
CA ILE A 608 4.69 -37.16 -7.71
C ILE A 608 4.58 -38.39 -6.82
N SER A 609 5.69 -38.99 -6.37
CA SER A 609 5.67 -40.17 -5.51
C SER A 609 5.07 -39.86 -4.14
N ASN A 610 5.46 -38.75 -3.53
CA ASN A 610 4.91 -38.29 -2.26
C ASN A 610 3.42 -37.96 -2.40
N PHE A 611 3.05 -37.27 -3.47
CA PHE A 611 1.66 -36.94 -3.76
C PHE A 611 0.82 -38.17 -4.17
N SER A 612 1.38 -39.15 -4.87
CA SER A 612 0.67 -40.35 -5.32
C SER A 612 0.47 -41.40 -4.22
N LYS A 613 1.36 -41.46 -3.22
CA LYS A 613 1.10 -42.18 -1.95
C LYS A 613 -0.18 -41.66 -1.28
N VAL A 614 -0.53 -40.41 -1.55
CA VAL A 614 -1.79 -39.78 -1.12
C VAL A 614 -2.90 -39.98 -2.15
N THR A 615 -2.61 -40.05 -3.45
CA THR A 615 -3.65 -40.04 -4.49
C THR A 615 -4.06 -41.36 -5.15
N LYS A 616 -3.37 -42.50 -4.94
CA LYS A 616 -3.67 -43.84 -5.52
C LYS A 616 -3.91 -43.90 -7.05
N ARG A 617 -3.86 -42.80 -7.80
CA ARG A 617 -4.33 -42.71 -9.20
C ARG A 617 -3.34 -42.13 -10.21
N ILE A 618 -2.24 -41.52 -9.78
CA ILE A 618 -1.26 -40.98 -10.72
C ILE A 618 -0.38 -42.13 -11.22
N LYS A 619 -0.56 -42.54 -12.48
CA LYS A 619 0.38 -43.46 -13.15
C LYS A 619 1.66 -42.69 -13.48
N PRO A 620 2.85 -43.18 -13.13
CA PRO A 620 4.09 -42.55 -13.54
C PRO A 620 4.16 -42.55 -15.08
N ILE A 621 4.28 -41.37 -15.67
CA ILE A 621 4.54 -41.22 -17.11
C ILE A 621 6.01 -41.57 -17.32
N VAL A 622 6.26 -42.64 -18.08
CA VAL A 622 7.58 -42.96 -18.61
C VAL A 622 7.80 -42.03 -19.81
N ILE A 623 8.68 -41.05 -19.64
CA ILE A 623 9.11 -40.19 -20.75
C ILE A 623 10.22 -40.97 -21.47
N GLU A 624 9.89 -41.58 -22.61
CA GLU A 624 10.89 -42.15 -23.51
C GLU A 624 11.56 -41.00 -24.28
N TYR A 625 12.87 -40.82 -24.09
CA TYR A 625 13.66 -39.85 -24.85
C TYR A 625 14.11 -40.48 -26.18
N HIS A 626 13.86 -39.78 -27.29
CA HIS A 626 14.46 -40.04 -28.61
C HIS A 626 15.55 -39.02 -28.90
#